data_AF-A0A4R0RH63-F1
#
_entry.id   AF-A0A4R0RH63-F1
#
_cell.length_a   1.000
_cell.length_b   1.000
_cell.length_c   1.000
_cell.angle_alpha   90.00
_cell.angle_beta   90.00
_cell.angle_gamma   90.00
#
_symmetry.space_group_name_H-M   'P 1'
#
loop_
_entity.id
_entity.type
_entity.pdbx_description
1 polymer ?
#
loop_
_entity_poly.entity_id
_entity_poly.type
_entity_poly.pdbx_seq_one_letter_code
_entity_poly.pdbx_strand_id
1 'polypeptide(L)'
;MASCIAALAVRHTTLPEIKQHGVSAAVEAYSTNAVTILASIAYAPSIDNLHTLILLSWIEFKRNRSGAFCAYAEMAVQMAMDLGLSNDKFALTARNEHERRMLQATWTSISQLNTTSNTIIAIQHPHSLSSVVISRNVAIRFLAPERLLTGHS
;
A
#
# COMPACT_ATOMS: atom_id res chain seq x y z
N MET A 1 6.26 -7.75 9.54
CA MET A 1 6.29 -8.29 8.16
C MET A 1 5.95 -9.78 8.03
N ALA A 2 6.69 -10.72 8.66
CA ALA A 2 6.50 -12.17 8.46
C ALA A 2 5.06 -12.66 8.72
N SER A 3 4.42 -12.16 9.79
CA SER A 3 3.04 -12.51 10.12
C SER A 3 2.02 -12.04 9.05
N CYS A 4 2.25 -10.90 8.40
CA CYS A 4 1.39 -10.42 7.32
C CYS A 4 1.52 -11.29 6.06
N ILE A 5 2.76 -11.71 5.74
CA ILE A 5 3.02 -12.62 4.63
C ILE A 5 2.37 -13.97 4.90
N ALA A 6 2.51 -14.51 6.12
CA ALA A 6 1.84 -15.74 6.53
C ALA A 6 0.31 -15.63 6.44
N ALA A 7 -0.28 -14.53 6.93
CA ALA A 7 -1.73 -14.27 6.83
C ALA A 7 -2.22 -14.27 5.37
N LEU A 8 -1.43 -13.68 4.45
CA LEU A 8 -1.77 -13.66 3.02
C LEU A 8 -1.56 -15.03 2.37
N ALA A 9 -0.46 -15.73 2.68
CA ALA A 9 -0.11 -17.01 2.09
C ALA A 9 -1.04 -18.15 2.54
N VAL A 10 -1.49 -18.15 3.80
CA VAL A 10 -2.45 -19.13 4.36
C VAL A 10 -3.75 -19.15 3.55
N ARG A 11 -4.14 -18.04 2.92
CA ARG A 11 -5.34 -17.99 2.06
C ARG A 11 -5.18 -18.69 0.72
N HIS A 12 -3.95 -18.92 0.29
CA HIS A 12 -3.61 -19.58 -0.97
C HIS A 12 -3.06 -21.00 -0.78
N THR A 13 -2.94 -21.46 0.46
CA THR A 13 -2.42 -22.81 0.75
C THR A 13 -3.44 -23.89 0.40
N THR A 14 -2.96 -24.95 -0.25
CA THR A 14 -3.74 -26.16 -0.54
C THR A 14 -3.52 -27.25 0.51
N LEU A 15 -2.71 -26.98 1.55
CA LEU A 15 -2.39 -27.95 2.59
C LEU A 15 -3.65 -28.42 3.35
N PRO A 16 -3.90 -29.73 3.40
CA PRO A 16 -5.11 -30.29 4.01
C PRO A 16 -5.20 -30.03 5.52
N GLU A 17 -4.07 -29.93 6.23
CA GLU A 17 -4.03 -29.68 7.68
C GLU A 17 -4.61 -28.30 8.05
N ILE A 18 -4.35 -27.28 7.21
CA ILE A 18 -4.84 -25.90 7.40
C ILE A 18 -6.30 -25.77 6.95
N LYS A 19 -6.71 -26.56 5.94
CA LYS A 19 -8.14 -26.65 5.54
C LYS A 19 -9.00 -27.30 6.61
N GLN A 20 -8.49 -28.32 7.33
CA GLN A 20 -9.21 -29.01 8.39
C GLN A 20 -9.40 -28.16 9.66
N HIS A 21 -8.42 -27.32 10.02
CA HIS A 21 -8.49 -26.48 11.24
C HIS A 21 -9.15 -25.10 11.02
N GLY A 22 -9.57 -24.81 9.78
CA GLY A 22 -10.22 -23.55 9.43
C GLY A 22 -9.22 -22.46 9.06
N VAL A 23 -9.07 -22.24 7.74
CA VAL A 23 -8.26 -21.16 7.14
C VAL A 23 -8.55 -19.80 7.78
N SER A 24 -9.80 -19.56 8.20
CA SER A 24 -10.21 -18.32 8.86
C SER A 24 -9.52 -18.09 10.21
N ALA A 25 -9.36 -19.13 11.04
CA ALA A 25 -8.76 -19.01 12.37
C ALA A 25 -7.26 -18.70 12.30
N ALA A 26 -6.55 -19.31 11.35
CA ALA A 26 -5.14 -19.03 11.12
C ALA A 26 -4.93 -17.59 10.59
N VAL A 27 -5.77 -17.12 9.66
CA VAL A 27 -5.72 -15.74 9.16
C VAL A 27 -6.04 -14.74 10.29
N GLU A 28 -7.04 -15.02 11.13
CA GLU A 28 -7.37 -14.21 12.31
C GLU A 28 -6.20 -14.10 13.29
N ALA A 29 -5.54 -15.22 13.61
CA ALA A 29 -4.40 -15.26 14.52
C ALA A 29 -3.21 -14.44 13.98
N TYR A 30 -2.87 -14.62 12.70
CA TYR A 30 -1.77 -13.87 12.09
C TYR A 30 -2.11 -12.37 11.90
N SER A 31 -3.37 -12.04 11.60
CA SER A 31 -3.81 -10.65 11.48
C SER A 31 -3.82 -9.94 12.84
N THR A 32 -4.27 -10.62 13.90
CA THR A 32 -4.26 -10.09 15.27
C THR A 32 -2.83 -9.79 15.71
N ASN A 33 -1.90 -10.73 15.50
CA ASN A 33 -0.49 -10.50 15.78
C ASN A 33 0.10 -9.35 14.96
N ALA A 34 -0.30 -9.21 13.70
CA ALA A 34 0.16 -8.11 12.86
C ALA A 34 -0.35 -6.73 13.34
N VAL A 35 -1.57 -6.67 13.89
CA VAL A 35 -2.13 -5.45 14.51
C VAL A 35 -1.42 -5.11 15.82
N THR A 36 -1.05 -6.11 16.64
CA THR A 36 -0.25 -5.85 17.85
C THR A 36 1.11 -5.22 17.54
N ILE A 37 1.72 -5.61 16.42
CA ILE A 37 2.99 -5.05 15.96
C ILE A 37 2.81 -3.60 15.45
N LEU A 38 1.61 -3.20 15.02
CA LEU A 38 1.31 -1.85 14.54
C LEU A 38 1.65 -0.75 15.56
N ALA A 39 1.42 -1.00 16.85
CA ALA A 39 1.75 -0.07 17.93
C ALA A 39 3.27 0.23 18.02
N SER A 40 4.11 -0.74 17.65
CA SER A 40 5.56 -0.57 17.57
C SER A 40 6.03 0.08 16.28
N ILE A 41 5.23 -0.02 15.20
CA ILE A 41 5.54 0.48 13.86
C ILE A 41 5.25 1.98 13.72
N ALA A 42 4.21 2.48 14.40
CA ALA A 42 3.72 3.85 14.24
C ALA A 42 4.77 4.95 14.53
N TYR A 43 5.79 4.65 15.35
CA TYR A 43 6.77 5.63 15.80
C TYR A 43 8.13 5.59 15.07
N ALA A 44 8.34 4.63 14.17
CA ALA A 44 9.62 4.41 13.50
C ALA A 44 9.45 4.28 11.98
N PRO A 45 9.60 5.37 11.21
CA PRO A 45 9.50 5.30 9.76
C PRO A 45 10.66 4.47 9.19
N SER A 46 10.32 3.38 8.51
CA SER A 46 11.27 2.52 7.80
C SER A 46 10.58 1.82 6.62
N ILE A 47 11.36 1.36 5.63
CA ILE A 47 10.81 0.65 4.46
C ILE A 47 10.11 -0.65 4.87
N ASP A 48 10.66 -1.39 5.85
CA ASP A 48 10.07 -2.64 6.34
C ASP A 48 8.71 -2.41 7.05
N ASN A 49 8.63 -1.31 7.79
CA ASN A 49 7.41 -0.87 8.46
C ASN A 49 6.35 -0.40 7.46
N LEU A 50 6.78 0.34 6.43
CA LEU A 50 5.93 0.73 5.32
C LEU A 50 5.38 -0.49 4.57
N HIS A 51 6.22 -1.47 4.25
CA HIS A 51 5.76 -2.72 3.63
C HIS A 51 4.78 -3.48 4.53
N THR A 52 5.03 -3.49 5.85
CA THR A 52 4.11 -4.10 6.80
C THR A 52 2.75 -3.41 6.81
N LEU A 53 2.71 -2.08 6.77
CA LEU A 53 1.47 -1.29 6.64
C LEU A 53 0.74 -1.59 5.33
N ILE A 54 1.45 -1.65 4.20
CA ILE A 54 0.85 -2.00 2.91
C ILE A 54 0.14 -3.36 2.98
N LEU A 55 0.81 -4.37 3.54
CA LEU A 55 0.22 -5.71 3.66
C LEU A 55 -0.97 -5.73 4.63
N LEU A 56 -0.89 -5.01 5.74
CA LEU A 56 -1.97 -4.88 6.72
C LEU A 56 -3.23 -4.26 6.10
N SER A 57 -3.07 -3.19 5.33
CA SER A 57 -4.17 -2.58 4.57
C SER A 57 -4.86 -3.64 3.71
N TRP A 58 -4.12 -4.38 2.88
CA TRP A 58 -4.71 -5.40 2.01
C TRP A 58 -5.37 -6.55 2.77
N ILE A 59 -4.89 -6.91 3.95
CA ILE A 59 -5.54 -7.91 4.82
C ILE A 59 -6.91 -7.39 5.27
N GLU A 60 -6.99 -6.16 5.80
CA GLU A 60 -8.25 -5.58 6.27
C GLU A 60 -9.25 -5.33 5.14
N PHE A 61 -8.77 -4.95 3.95
CA PHE A 61 -9.60 -4.84 2.74
C PHE A 61 -10.29 -6.18 2.43
N LYS A 62 -9.53 -7.29 2.48
CA LYS A 62 -10.08 -8.64 2.22
C LYS A 62 -10.99 -9.16 3.34
N ARG A 63 -10.95 -8.55 4.52
CA ARG A 63 -11.85 -8.84 5.66
C ARG A 63 -13.10 -7.94 5.65
N ASN A 64 -13.32 -7.15 4.60
CA ASN A 64 -14.40 -6.16 4.50
C ASN A 64 -14.39 -5.10 5.62
N ARG A 65 -13.23 -4.83 6.21
CA ARG A 65 -13.05 -3.80 7.25
C ARG A 65 -12.56 -2.50 6.62
N SER A 66 -13.41 -1.90 5.79
CA SER A 66 -13.07 -0.73 4.97
C SER A 66 -12.55 0.47 5.78
N GLY A 67 -13.04 0.70 7.00
CA GLY A 67 -12.54 1.77 7.87
C GLY A 67 -11.08 1.55 8.32
N ALA A 68 -10.75 0.34 8.75
CA ALA A 68 -9.38 -0.03 9.13
C ALA A 68 -8.44 0.01 7.92
N PHE A 69 -8.92 -0.44 6.75
CA PHE A 69 -8.20 -0.30 5.49
C PHE A 69 -7.83 1.16 5.20
N CYS A 70 -8.79 2.08 5.25
CA CYS A 70 -8.53 3.49 4.95
C CYS A 70 -7.51 4.10 5.94
N ALA A 71 -7.63 3.80 7.24
CA ALA A 71 -6.69 4.28 8.25
C ALA A 71 -5.26 3.77 8.02
N TYR A 72 -5.10 2.49 7.67
CA TYR A 72 -3.78 1.90 7.40
C TYR A 72 -3.19 2.39 6.07
N ALA A 73 -4.04 2.62 5.06
CA ALA A 73 -3.63 3.22 3.80
C ALA A 73 -3.12 4.66 4.00
N GLU A 74 -3.81 5.46 4.82
CA GLU A 74 -3.39 6.83 5.15
C GLU A 74 -2.05 6.85 5.90
N MET A 75 -1.87 5.99 6.92
CA MET A 75 -0.58 5.86 7.60
C MET A 75 0.55 5.41 6.66
N ALA A 76 0.28 4.50 5.72
CA ALA A 76 1.27 4.09 4.73
C ALA A 76 1.68 5.24 3.81
N VAL A 77 0.72 6.09 3.39
CA VAL A 77 1.00 7.29 2.60
C VAL A 77 1.85 8.28 3.40
N GLN A 78 1.48 8.55 4.66
CA GLN A 78 2.24 9.46 5.52
C GLN A 78 3.68 8.97 5.73
N MET A 79 3.85 7.69 6.09
CA MET A 79 5.18 7.10 6.28
C MET A 79 6.01 7.12 4.99
N ALA A 80 5.38 6.94 3.82
CA ALA A 80 6.07 7.06 2.55
C ALA A 80 6.55 8.50 2.27
N MET A 81 5.75 9.50 2.63
CA MET A 81 6.16 10.91 2.55
C MET A 81 7.30 11.21 3.53
N ASP A 82 7.24 10.71 4.76
CA ASP A 82 8.28 10.89 5.78
C ASP A 82 9.62 10.26 5.35
N LEU A 83 9.55 9.14 4.62
CA LEU A 83 10.72 8.49 4.01
C LEU A 83 11.22 9.18 2.73
N GLY A 84 10.48 10.18 2.21
CA GLY A 84 10.83 10.91 0.99
C GLY A 84 10.51 10.18 -0.32
N LEU A 85 9.75 9.08 -0.28
CA LEU A 85 9.36 8.29 -1.47
C LEU A 85 8.50 9.06 -2.46
N SER A 86 7.86 10.16 -2.03
CA SER A 86 7.06 11.04 -2.88
C SER A 86 7.89 11.95 -3.79
N ASN A 87 9.22 11.99 -3.61
CA ASN A 87 10.12 12.82 -4.40
C ASN A 87 10.76 11.99 -5.53
N ASP A 88 10.70 12.48 -6.77
CA ASP A 88 11.33 11.82 -7.93
C ASP A 88 12.84 11.58 -7.72
N LYS A 89 13.47 12.39 -6.85
CA LYS A 89 14.88 12.26 -6.48
C LYS A 89 15.19 11.04 -5.60
N PHE A 90 14.19 10.43 -4.96
CA PHE A 90 14.38 9.24 -4.12
C PHE A 90 14.72 8.00 -4.95
N ALA A 91 14.26 7.93 -6.20
CA ALA A 91 14.70 6.89 -7.13
C ALA A 91 16.19 7.06 -7.52
N LEU A 92 16.74 8.28 -7.43
CA LEU A 92 18.15 8.58 -7.70
C LEU A 92 19.07 8.24 -6.51
N THR A 93 18.53 8.11 -5.31
CA THR A 93 19.28 7.65 -4.13
C THR A 93 19.46 6.14 -4.08
N ALA A 94 18.84 5.39 -5.00
CA ALA A 94 19.01 3.95 -5.10
C ALA A 94 20.46 3.59 -5.46
N ARG A 95 21.04 2.65 -4.73
CA ARG A 95 22.43 2.21 -4.91
C ARG A 95 22.62 1.37 -6.17
N ASN A 96 21.55 0.76 -6.66
CA ASN A 96 21.53 -0.05 -7.86
C ASN A 96 20.14 -0.10 -8.49
N GLU A 97 20.09 -0.64 -9.70
CA GLU A 97 18.86 -0.79 -10.49
C GLU A 97 17.80 -1.67 -9.82
N HIS A 98 18.21 -2.69 -9.06
CA HIS A 98 17.28 -3.57 -8.35
C HIS A 98 16.55 -2.81 -7.23
N GLU A 99 17.30 -2.06 -6.41
CA GLU A 99 16.74 -1.20 -5.36
C GLU A 99 15.81 -0.15 -5.96
N ARG A 100 16.19 0.48 -7.07
CA ARG A 100 15.34 1.44 -7.79
C ARG A 100 13.99 0.82 -8.18
N ARG A 101 14.00 -0.40 -8.74
CA ARG A 101 12.77 -1.13 -9.10
C ARG A 101 11.92 -1.48 -7.89
N MET A 102 12.54 -1.90 -6.79
CA MET A 102 11.85 -2.20 -5.53
C MET A 102 11.15 -0.96 -4.96
N LEU A 103 11.82 0.20 -4.98
CA LEU A 103 11.26 1.47 -4.53
C LEU A 103 10.10 1.92 -5.43
N GLN A 104 10.24 1.79 -6.75
CA GLN A 104 9.16 2.08 -7.70
C GLN A 104 7.94 1.17 -7.51
N ALA A 105 8.15 -0.12 -7.27
CA ALA A 105 7.08 -1.07 -6.97
C ALA A 105 6.38 -0.74 -5.65
N THR A 106 7.15 -0.32 -4.64
CA THR A 106 6.63 0.14 -3.34
C THR A 106 5.74 1.37 -3.52
N TRP A 107 6.22 2.39 -4.25
CA TRP A 107 5.45 3.59 -4.55
C TRP A 107 4.17 3.31 -5.34
N THR A 108 4.25 2.42 -6.33
CA THR A 108 3.08 1.97 -7.09
C THR A 108 2.04 1.34 -6.18
N SER A 109 2.47 0.50 -5.22
CA SER A 109 1.58 -0.15 -4.26
C SER A 109 0.89 0.86 -3.34
N ILE A 110 1.60 1.89 -2.87
CA ILE A 110 1.03 2.98 -2.06
C ILE A 110 0.01 3.79 -2.87
N SER A 111 0.33 4.10 -4.12
CA SER A 111 -0.57 4.83 -5.01
C SER A 111 -1.88 4.07 -5.22
N GLN A 112 -1.80 2.74 -5.41
CA GLN A 112 -2.97 1.88 -5.49
C GLN A 112 -3.80 1.91 -4.20
N LEU A 113 -3.16 1.78 -3.02
CA LEU A 113 -3.85 1.88 -1.74
C LEU A 113 -4.59 3.21 -1.59
N ASN A 114 -3.94 4.33 -1.91
CA ASN A 114 -4.53 5.66 -1.82
C ASN A 114 -5.71 5.80 -2.79
N THR A 115 -5.59 5.35 -4.04
CA THR A 115 -6.70 5.36 -4.99
C THR A 115 -7.87 4.51 -4.48
N THR A 116 -7.62 3.29 -4.00
CA THR A 116 -8.67 2.41 -3.46
C THR A 116 -9.33 3.03 -2.23
N SER A 117 -8.56 3.61 -1.30
CA SER A 117 -9.09 4.31 -0.11
C SER A 117 -10.04 5.45 -0.51
N ASN A 118 -9.60 6.30 -1.45
CA ASN A 118 -10.43 7.39 -1.96
C ASN A 118 -11.71 6.89 -2.64
N THR A 119 -11.65 5.79 -3.39
CA THR A 119 -12.87 5.22 -4.01
C THR A 119 -13.86 4.70 -2.96
N ILE A 120 -13.38 4.05 -1.90
CA ILE A 120 -14.22 3.56 -0.80
C ILE A 120 -14.89 4.72 -0.07
N ILE A 121 -14.13 5.76 0.26
CA ILE A 121 -14.63 6.96 0.93
C ILE A 121 -15.68 7.65 0.07
N ALA A 122 -15.44 7.76 -1.25
CA ALA A 122 -16.40 8.35 -2.19
C ALA A 122 -17.71 7.55 -2.29
N ILE A 123 -17.63 6.21 -2.23
CA ILE A 123 -18.83 5.34 -2.21
C ILE A 123 -19.60 5.50 -0.89
N GLN A 124 -18.90 5.67 0.24
CA GLN A 124 -19.51 5.82 1.56
C GLN A 124 -20.11 7.22 1.78
N HIS A 125 -19.57 8.26 1.13
CA HIS A 125 -20.01 9.65 1.26
C HIS A 125 -20.22 10.34 -0.11
N PRO A 126 -21.31 10.02 -0.83
CA PRO A 126 -21.53 10.49 -2.20
C PRO A 126 -21.76 12.01 -2.33
N HIS A 127 -22.02 12.74 -1.23
CA HIS A 127 -22.34 14.17 -1.24
C HIS A 127 -21.16 15.11 -0.94
N SER A 128 -19.93 14.60 -0.78
CA SER A 128 -18.72 15.39 -0.47
C SER A 128 -17.85 15.71 -1.72
N LEU A 129 -18.45 15.73 -2.92
CA LEU A 129 -17.75 15.78 -4.20
C LEU A 129 -17.08 17.12 -4.56
N SER A 130 -16.91 18.06 -3.63
CA SER A 130 -16.28 19.36 -3.91
C SER A 130 -14.76 19.40 -3.64
N SER A 131 -14.17 18.38 -3.02
CA SER A 131 -12.74 18.41 -2.62
C SER A 131 -11.82 17.50 -3.47
N VAL A 132 -12.37 16.59 -4.28
CA VAL A 132 -11.61 15.55 -5.02
C VAL A 132 -10.96 16.09 -6.32
N VAL A 133 -10.47 17.33 -6.33
CA VAL A 133 -9.75 17.91 -7.47
C VAL A 133 -8.23 17.73 -7.34
N ILE A 134 -7.72 17.33 -6.16
CA ILE A 134 -6.26 17.28 -5.93
C ILE A 134 -5.61 16.02 -6.53
N SER A 135 -6.31 14.88 -6.62
CA SER A 135 -5.66 13.62 -7.08
C SER A 135 -5.52 13.45 -8.59
N ARG A 136 -6.15 14.29 -9.42
CA ARG A 136 -6.09 14.12 -10.88
C ARG A 136 -4.80 14.70 -11.50
N ASN A 137 -4.14 15.63 -10.82
CA ASN A 137 -2.92 16.29 -11.34
C ASN A 137 -1.62 15.50 -11.10
N VAL A 138 -1.61 14.54 -10.16
CA VAL A 138 -0.41 13.73 -9.89
C VAL A 138 -0.37 12.49 -10.81
N ALA A 139 -1.51 11.86 -11.08
CA ALA A 139 -1.57 10.68 -11.95
C ALA A 139 -1.36 10.99 -13.45
N ILE A 140 -1.73 12.18 -13.91
CA ILE A 140 -1.58 12.55 -15.33
C ILE A 140 -0.11 12.87 -15.69
N ARG A 141 0.74 13.21 -14.72
CA ARG A 141 2.16 13.54 -14.98
C ARG A 141 3.06 12.33 -15.27
N PHE A 142 2.64 11.11 -14.95
CA PHE A 142 3.45 9.90 -15.19
C PHE A 142 2.99 9.03 -16.36
N LEU A 143 1.90 9.41 -17.04
CA LEU A 143 1.34 8.71 -18.21
C LEU A 143 1.60 9.44 -19.53
N ALA A 144 2.48 10.44 -19.55
CA ALA A 144 2.98 11.06 -20.77
C ALA A 144 4.37 10.47 -21.10
N PRO A 145 4.47 9.45 -21.98
CA PRO A 145 5.73 9.23 -22.67
C PRO A 145 6.01 10.45 -23.53
N GLU A 146 7.23 11.00 -23.40
CA GLU A 146 7.73 12.13 -24.17
C GLU A 146 7.31 12.05 -25.65
N ARG A 147 6.41 12.94 -26.06
CA ARG A 147 6.35 13.42 -27.44
C ARG A 147 6.92 14.83 -27.44
N LEU A 148 7.84 15.04 -28.38
CA LEU A 148 8.55 16.29 -28.74
C LEU A 148 9.77 16.53 -27.86
N LEU A 149 11.01 16.53 -28.38
CA LEU A 149 11.61 17.40 -29.42
C LEU A 149 12.76 16.60 -30.10
N THR A 150 13.11 16.66 -31.39
CA THR A 150 13.43 17.76 -32.33
C THR A 150 13.35 17.16 -33.76
N GLY A 151 12.89 17.82 -34.83
CA GLY A 151 13.30 19.14 -35.32
C GLY A 151 14.56 19.03 -36.18
N HIS A 152 14.40 19.22 -37.50
CA HIS A 152 15.42 19.46 -38.53
C HIS A 152 16.38 18.34 -38.96
N SER A 153 16.18 17.84 -40.18
CA SER A 153 16.99 18.23 -41.36
C SER A 153 16.25 17.87 -42.65
#